data_AF-A7NPB2-F1
#
_entry.id   AF-A7NPB2-F1
#
_cell.length_a   1.000
_cell.length_b   1.000
_cell.length_c   1.000
_cell.angle_alpha   90.00
_cell.angle_beta   90.00
_cell.angle_gamma   90.00
#
_symmetry.space_group_name_H-M   'P 1'
#
loop_
_entity.id
_entity.type
_entity.pdbx_description
1 polymer ?
#
loop_
_entity_poly.entity_id
_entity_poly.type
_entity_poly.pdbx_seq_one_letter_code
_entity_poly.pdbx_strand_id
1 'polypeptide(L)'
;MSLYQRLRPFYRLSPEERIRMMQVELAAPLDTLRRAIGDLSRLRPDQTASLMRGRFGELLDVLCESMARLDALIAEGVERCEHARVVGGLSDHDLHAYRHDLLTPLNNLRGVARLALRISDPDLPADFVQATRDLDNASRDALDVIDALTASQERDG
;
A
#
# COMPACT_ATOMS: atom_id res chain seq x y z
N MET A 1 -12.10 1.77 15.54
CA MET A 1 -10.82 1.15 15.94
C MET A 1 -10.02 0.98 14.66
N SER A 2 -8.78 1.48 14.60
CA SER A 2 -7.98 1.38 13.37
C SER A 2 -7.43 -0.04 13.15
N LEU A 3 -7.05 -0.37 11.92
CA LEU A 3 -6.39 -1.66 11.62
C LEU A 3 -5.12 -1.82 12.45
N TYR A 4 -4.38 -0.74 12.64
CA TYR A 4 -3.20 -0.75 13.50
C TYR A 4 -3.52 -1.21 14.93
N GLN A 5 -4.54 -0.60 15.56
CA GLN A 5 -4.94 -0.94 16.92
C GLN A 5 -5.40 -2.39 17.06
N ARG A 6 -6.11 -2.90 16.05
CA ARG A 6 -6.57 -4.29 16.00
C ARG A 6 -5.42 -5.27 15.87
N LEU A 7 -4.40 -4.93 15.08
CA LEU A 7 -3.32 -5.84 14.72
C LEU A 7 -2.12 -5.79 15.67
N ARG A 8 -1.93 -4.67 16.39
CA ARG A 8 -0.84 -4.47 17.36
C ARG A 8 -0.62 -5.64 18.33
N PRO A 9 -1.66 -6.31 18.89
CA PRO A 9 -1.44 -7.44 19.80
C PRO A 9 -0.67 -8.62 19.17
N PHE A 10 -0.71 -8.77 17.84
CA PHE A 10 -0.04 -9.84 17.11
C PHE A 10 1.44 -9.59 16.83
N TYR A 11 2.00 -8.46 17.28
CA TYR A 11 3.44 -8.20 17.12
C TYR A 11 4.32 -9.27 17.81
N ARG A 12 3.78 -9.97 18.81
CA ARG A 12 4.47 -11.02 19.59
C ARG A 12 4.63 -12.34 18.84
N LEU A 13 3.97 -12.49 17.70
CA LEU A 13 4.08 -13.69 16.87
C LEU A 13 5.46 -13.76 16.20
N SER A 14 5.82 -14.93 15.69
CA SER A 14 7.07 -15.07 14.93
C SER A 14 7.07 -14.15 13.70
N PRO A 15 8.24 -13.74 13.16
CA PRO A 15 8.30 -12.97 11.93
C PRO A 15 7.50 -13.59 10.76
N GLU A 16 7.55 -14.91 10.61
CA GLU A 16 6.83 -15.64 9.57
C GLU A 16 5.30 -15.61 9.78
N GLU A 17 4.84 -15.76 11.01
CA GLU A 17 3.42 -15.64 11.34
C GLU A 17 2.93 -14.21 11.08
N ARG A 18 3.74 -13.20 11.40
CA ARG A 18 3.44 -11.79 11.11
C ARG A 18 3.36 -11.52 9.61
N ILE A 19 4.27 -12.06 8.80
CA ILE A 19 4.22 -11.91 7.33
C ILE A 19 2.97 -12.58 6.75
N ARG A 20 2.62 -13.79 7.19
CA ARG A 20 1.40 -14.47 6.72
C ARG A 20 0.14 -13.70 7.11
N MET A 21 0.08 -13.19 8.34
CA MET A 21 -1.03 -12.35 8.78
C MET A 21 -1.09 -11.06 7.95
N MET A 22 0.04 -10.43 7.69
CA MET A 22 0.12 -9.22 6.87
C MET A 22 -0.46 -9.46 5.48
N GLN A 23 -0.17 -10.60 4.85
CA GLN A 23 -0.71 -10.93 3.52
C GLN A 23 -2.23 -11.02 3.52
N VAL A 24 -2.81 -11.68 4.54
CA VAL A 24 -4.27 -11.79 4.69
C VAL A 24 -4.88 -10.40 4.89
N GLU A 25 -4.29 -9.61 5.78
CA GLU A 25 -4.83 -8.31 6.17
C GLU A 25 -4.63 -7.22 5.10
N LEU A 26 -3.63 -7.38 4.22
CA LEU A 26 -3.42 -6.50 3.07
C LEU A 26 -4.32 -6.84 1.88
N ALA A 27 -4.95 -8.03 1.83
CA ALA A 27 -5.71 -8.45 0.66
C ALA A 27 -6.80 -7.44 0.25
N ALA A 28 -7.61 -6.99 1.21
CA ALA A 28 -8.69 -6.03 0.94
C ALA A 28 -8.17 -4.62 0.59
N PRO A 29 -7.25 -4.00 1.37
CA PRO A 29 -6.66 -2.72 1.00
C PRO A 29 -6.00 -2.73 -0.38
N LEU A 30 -5.24 -3.78 -0.72
CA LEU A 30 -4.58 -3.88 -2.03
C LEU A 30 -5.57 -4.02 -3.18
N ASP A 31 -6.66 -4.77 -3.00
CA ASP A 31 -7.72 -4.86 -4.00
C ASP A 31 -8.41 -3.51 -4.23
N THR A 32 -8.71 -2.75 -3.17
CA THR A 32 -9.23 -1.39 -3.29
C THR A 32 -8.25 -0.46 -4.01
N LEU A 33 -6.95 -0.53 -3.71
CA LEU A 33 -5.93 0.25 -4.42
C LEU A 33 -5.91 -0.09 -5.91
N ARG A 34 -5.88 -1.38 -6.27
CA ARG A 34 -5.87 -1.81 -7.68
C ARG A 34 -7.11 -1.32 -8.44
N ARG A 35 -8.29 -1.40 -7.82
CA ARG A 35 -9.55 -0.91 -8.43
C ARG A 35 -9.51 0.59 -8.63
N ALA A 36 -9.15 1.36 -7.59
CA ALA A 36 -9.06 2.81 -7.68
C ALA A 36 -8.06 3.28 -8.75
N ILE A 37 -6.88 2.65 -8.81
CA ILE A 37 -5.88 2.94 -9.86
C ILE A 37 -6.43 2.58 -11.24
N GLY A 38 -7.11 1.43 -11.37
CA GLY A 38 -7.76 1.02 -12.60
C GLY A 38 -8.84 2.00 -13.08
N ASP A 39 -9.65 2.53 -12.17
CA ASP A 39 -10.69 3.52 -12.48
C ASP A 39 -10.07 4.85 -12.91
N LEU A 40 -9.05 5.33 -12.20
CA LEU A 40 -8.31 6.54 -12.58
C LEU A 40 -7.58 6.39 -13.92
N SER A 41 -7.12 5.18 -14.25
CA SER A 41 -6.44 4.89 -15.52
C SER A 41 -7.39 4.84 -16.72
N ARG A 42 -8.70 4.72 -16.50
CA ARG A 42 -9.73 4.76 -17.56
C ARG A 42 -10.19 6.17 -17.89
N LEU A 43 -9.73 7.19 -17.16
CA LEU A 43 -10.02 8.59 -17.47
C LEU A 43 -9.48 8.92 -18.87
N ARG A 44 -10.30 9.63 -19.65
CA ARG A 44 -9.94 9.94 -21.03
C ARG A 44 -8.83 11.02 -21.07
N PRO A 45 -7.99 11.05 -22.11
CA PRO A 45 -6.93 12.06 -22.24
C PRO A 45 -7.42 13.51 -22.18
N ASP A 46 -8.61 13.81 -22.72
CA ASP A 46 -9.23 15.13 -22.67
C ASP A 46 -9.63 15.55 -21.24
N GLN A 47 -10.02 14.59 -20.40
CA GLN A 47 -10.39 14.83 -18.99
C GLN A 47 -9.16 15.04 -18.10
N THR A 48 -8.00 14.55 -18.52
CA THR A 48 -6.76 14.58 -17.74
C THR A 48 -5.79 15.66 -18.20
N ALA A 49 -6.01 16.26 -19.39
CA ALA A 49 -5.12 17.24 -20.00
C ALA A 49 -4.94 18.53 -19.17
N SER A 50 -5.99 19.00 -18.48
CA SER A 50 -5.93 20.17 -17.59
C SER A 50 -5.33 19.83 -16.23
N LEU A 51 -5.44 18.57 -15.81
CA LEU A 51 -5.12 18.14 -14.45
C LEU A 51 -3.62 18.21 -14.21
N MET A 52 -3.26 18.80 -13.07
CA MET A 52 -1.86 18.85 -12.62
C MET A 52 -0.91 19.44 -13.67
N ARG A 53 -1.38 20.44 -14.44
CA ARG A 53 -0.64 21.07 -15.55
C ARG A 53 -0.24 20.06 -16.64
N GLY A 54 -1.12 19.12 -16.95
CA GLY A 54 -0.91 18.07 -17.96
C GLY A 54 -0.06 16.88 -17.49
N ARG A 55 0.33 16.83 -16.21
CA ARG A 55 1.18 15.77 -15.65
C ARG A 55 0.42 14.63 -14.98
N PHE A 56 -0.90 14.59 -15.16
CA PHE A 56 -1.71 13.55 -14.53
C PHE A 56 -1.36 12.14 -15.05
N GLY A 57 -1.00 12.00 -16.33
CA GLY A 57 -0.50 10.74 -16.88
C GLY A 57 0.74 10.22 -16.15
N GLU A 58 1.73 11.08 -15.90
CA GLU A 58 2.93 10.71 -15.13
C GLU A 58 2.60 10.24 -13.71
N LEU A 59 1.58 10.83 -13.08
CA LEU A 59 1.11 10.40 -11.75
C LEU A 59 0.44 9.02 -11.80
N LEU A 60 -0.32 8.73 -12.87
CA LEU A 60 -0.88 7.40 -13.10
C LEU A 60 0.22 6.36 -13.32
N ASP A 61 1.27 6.70 -14.08
CA ASP A 61 2.41 5.80 -14.28
C ASP A 61 3.07 5.46 -12.94
N VAL A 62 3.33 6.47 -12.09
CA VAL A 62 3.87 6.26 -10.74
C VAL A 62 2.95 5.37 -9.89
N LEU A 63 1.62 5.53 -9.99
CA LEU A 63 0.66 4.67 -9.28
C LEU A 63 0.75 3.22 -9.76
N CYS A 64 0.71 3.00 -11.06
CA CYS A 64 0.77 1.68 -11.67
C CYS A 64 2.09 0.96 -11.35
N GLU A 65 3.22 1.63 -11.52
CA GLU A 65 4.55 1.08 -11.22
C GLU A 65 4.70 0.77 -9.72
N SER A 66 4.27 1.69 -8.85
CA SER A 66 4.35 1.49 -7.40
C SER A 66 3.43 0.35 -6.95
N MET A 67 2.24 0.22 -7.52
CA MET A 67 1.32 -0.87 -7.22
C MET A 67 1.90 -2.23 -7.68
N ALA A 68 2.45 -2.30 -8.89
CA ALA A 68 3.09 -3.51 -9.41
C ALA A 68 4.31 -3.92 -8.54
N ARG A 69 5.11 -2.94 -8.11
CA ARG A 69 6.23 -3.19 -7.19
C ARG A 69 5.76 -3.67 -5.83
N LEU A 70 4.69 -3.09 -5.29
CA LEU A 70 4.11 -3.52 -4.03
C LEU A 70 3.58 -4.97 -4.14
N ASP A 71 2.89 -5.31 -5.22
CA ASP A 71 2.41 -6.68 -5.46
C ASP A 71 3.55 -7.70 -5.52
N ALA A 72 4.63 -7.38 -6.22
CA ALA A 72 5.81 -8.23 -6.29
C ALA A 72 6.42 -8.46 -4.90
N LEU A 73 6.60 -7.41 -4.11
CA LEU A 73 7.15 -7.53 -2.76
C LEU A 73 6.25 -8.36 -1.83
N ILE A 74 4.92 -8.20 -1.94
CA ILE A 74 3.98 -9.00 -1.14
C ILE A 74 4.07 -10.49 -1.48
N ALA A 75 4.25 -10.82 -2.77
CA ALA A 75 4.51 -12.19 -3.21
C ALA A 75 5.87 -12.71 -2.71
N GLU A 76 6.94 -11.89 -2.80
CA GLU A 76 8.26 -12.22 -2.26
C GLU A 76 8.21 -12.55 -0.75
N GLY A 77 7.33 -11.90 0.02
CA GLY A 77 7.12 -12.22 1.43
C GLY A 77 6.73 -13.69 1.69
N VAL A 78 5.93 -14.30 0.79
CA VAL A 78 5.58 -15.73 0.85
C VAL A 78 6.85 -16.56 0.67
N GLU A 79 7.60 -16.25 -0.38
CA GLU A 79 8.81 -16.98 -0.76
C GLU A 79 9.89 -16.88 0.32
N ARG A 80 10.02 -15.72 0.98
CA ARG A 80 10.92 -15.52 2.13
C ARG A 80 10.52 -16.43 3.29
N CYS A 81 9.23 -16.56 3.59
CA CYS A 81 8.74 -17.47 4.64
C CYS A 81 8.95 -18.94 4.30
N GLU A 82 8.91 -19.32 3.02
CA GLU A 82 9.16 -20.69 2.58
C GLU A 82 10.65 -21.04 2.65
N HIS A 83 11.52 -20.16 2.16
CA HIS A 83 12.97 -20.32 2.26
C HIS A 83 13.47 -20.30 3.70
N ALA A 84 12.92 -19.45 4.55
CA ALA A 84 13.33 -19.38 5.96
C ALA A 84 13.16 -20.70 6.71
N ARG A 85 12.14 -21.51 6.35
CA ARG A 85 11.93 -22.82 6.99
C ARG A 85 13.11 -23.77 6.81
N VAL A 86 13.88 -23.62 5.72
CA VAL A 86 15.04 -24.48 5.44
C VAL A 86 16.36 -23.94 6.00
N VAL A 87 16.42 -22.67 6.41
CA VAL A 87 17.65 -22.01 6.92
C VAL A 87 17.57 -21.57 8.39
N GLY A 88 16.56 -22.01 9.14
CA GLY A 88 16.45 -21.78 10.59
C GLY A 88 15.52 -20.64 11.02
N GLY A 89 14.67 -20.14 10.12
CA GLY A 89 13.67 -19.11 10.38
C GLY A 89 14.08 -17.71 9.93
N LEU A 90 13.13 -16.78 9.98
CA LEU A 90 13.34 -15.35 9.75
C LEU A 90 13.70 -14.66 11.07
N SER A 91 14.61 -13.70 10.99
CA SER A 91 14.92 -12.80 12.10
C SER A 91 14.02 -11.57 12.07
N ASP A 92 13.97 -10.83 13.19
CA ASP A 92 13.36 -9.49 13.22
C ASP A 92 14.08 -8.51 12.27
N HIS A 93 15.38 -8.71 12.02
CA HIS A 93 16.12 -7.92 11.04
C HIS A 93 15.58 -8.14 9.62
N ASP A 94 15.28 -9.38 9.24
CA ASP A 94 14.68 -9.70 7.93
C ASP A 94 13.29 -9.09 7.78
N LEU A 95 12.50 -9.10 8.86
CA LEU A 95 11.18 -8.46 8.91
C LEU A 95 11.28 -6.94 8.75
N HIS A 96 12.27 -6.30 9.37
CA HIS A 96 12.52 -4.86 9.21
C HIS A 96 13.00 -4.49 7.81
N ALA A 97 13.86 -5.31 7.21
CA ALA A 97 14.26 -5.12 5.82
C ALA A 97 13.04 -5.25 4.89
N TYR A 98 12.21 -6.27 5.10
CA TYR A 98 10.97 -6.44 4.34
C TYR A 98 10.01 -5.26 4.49
N ARG A 99 9.82 -4.73 5.71
CA ARG A 99 9.07 -3.49 5.95
C ARG A 99 9.60 -2.33 5.11
N HIS A 100 10.91 -2.11 5.14
CA HIS A 100 11.52 -1.01 4.40
C HIS A 100 11.24 -1.11 2.89
N ASP A 101 11.37 -2.32 2.33
CA ASP A 101 11.08 -2.58 0.93
C ASP A 101 9.62 -2.24 0.59
N LEU A 102 8.66 -2.67 1.42
CA LEU A 102 7.23 -2.42 1.22
C LEU A 102 6.83 -0.94 1.33
N LEU A 103 7.46 -0.21 2.25
CA LEU A 103 7.10 1.19 2.51
C LEU A 103 7.46 2.12 1.37
N THR A 104 8.48 1.79 0.58
CA THR A 104 8.91 2.63 -0.55
C THR A 104 7.78 2.80 -1.59
N PRO A 105 7.27 1.74 -2.25
CA PRO A 105 6.16 1.87 -3.19
C PRO A 105 4.87 2.36 -2.51
N LEU A 106 4.58 1.93 -1.27
CA LEU A 106 3.38 2.38 -0.58
C LEU A 106 3.39 3.90 -0.33
N ASN A 107 4.53 4.49 0.02
CA ASN A 107 4.63 5.93 0.22
C ASN A 107 4.45 6.72 -1.09
N ASN A 108 4.87 6.16 -2.23
CA ASN A 108 4.57 6.76 -3.54
C ASN A 108 3.06 6.76 -3.80
N LEU A 109 2.37 5.63 -3.59
CA LEU A 109 0.91 5.53 -3.73
C LEU A 109 0.20 6.57 -2.86
N ARG A 110 0.59 6.68 -1.59
CA ARG A 110 0.03 7.65 -0.63
C ARG A 110 0.31 9.09 -1.06
N GLY A 111 1.52 9.38 -1.54
CA GLY A 111 1.91 10.69 -2.02
C GLY A 111 1.02 11.14 -3.17
N VAL A 112 0.85 10.29 -4.18
CA VAL A 112 -0.01 10.58 -5.33
C VAL A 112 -1.48 10.67 -4.92
N ALA A 113 -1.98 9.78 -4.06
CA ALA A 113 -3.36 9.82 -3.57
C ALA A 113 -3.71 11.17 -2.92
N ARG A 114 -2.82 11.69 -2.08
CA ARG A 114 -2.99 13.00 -1.42
C ARG A 114 -2.92 14.18 -2.37
N LEU A 115 -2.14 14.07 -3.44
CA LEU A 115 -2.14 15.07 -4.51
C LEU A 115 -3.46 15.03 -5.27
N ALA A 116 -3.93 13.83 -5.63
CA ALA A 116 -5.16 13.64 -6.36
C ALA A 116 -6.41 14.10 -5.59
N LEU A 117 -6.43 13.93 -4.26
CA LEU A 117 -7.49 14.46 -3.38
C LEU A 117 -7.63 15.99 -3.41
N ARG A 118 -6.60 16.72 -3.84
CA ARG A 118 -6.62 18.18 -3.95
C ARG A 118 -7.13 18.67 -5.29
N ILE A 119 -7.37 17.76 -6.24
CA ILE A 119 -7.91 18.08 -7.55
C ILE A 119 -9.39 18.39 -7.38
N SER A 120 -9.77 19.59 -7.83
CA SER A 120 -11.16 20.01 -7.94
C SER A 120 -11.34 20.55 -9.35
N ASP A 121 -12.00 19.77 -10.19
CA ASP A 121 -12.29 20.11 -11.58
C ASP A 121 -13.71 19.62 -11.90
N PRO A 122 -14.62 20.51 -12.35
CA PRO A 122 -16.02 20.19 -12.61
C PRO A 122 -16.22 19.25 -13.82
N ASP A 123 -15.22 19.12 -14.70
CA ASP A 123 -15.29 18.27 -15.88
C ASP A 123 -14.90 16.81 -15.59
N LEU A 124 -14.56 16.51 -14.32
CA LEU A 124 -14.22 15.16 -13.89
C LEU A 124 -15.46 14.27 -13.70
N PRO A 125 -15.33 12.96 -13.98
CA PRO A 125 -16.36 11.99 -13.66
C PRO A 125 -16.76 12.00 -12.18
N ALA A 126 -18.05 11.70 -11.91
CA ALA A 126 -18.59 11.72 -10.55
C ALA A 126 -17.89 10.72 -9.60
N ASP A 127 -17.36 9.63 -10.14
CA ASP A 127 -16.61 8.59 -9.44
C ASP A 127 -15.14 8.97 -9.19
N PHE A 128 -14.60 10.03 -9.80
CA PHE A 128 -13.22 10.49 -9.58
C PHE A 128 -12.94 10.78 -8.09
N VAL A 129 -13.86 11.49 -7.44
CA VAL A 129 -13.73 11.85 -6.02
C VAL A 129 -13.77 10.59 -5.15
N GLN A 130 -14.57 9.59 -5.54
CA GLN A 130 -14.63 8.34 -4.80
C GLN A 130 -13.34 7.53 -4.99
N ALA A 131 -12.84 7.39 -6.22
CA ALA A 131 -11.60 6.68 -6.51
C ALA A 131 -10.38 7.28 -5.78
N THR A 132 -10.27 8.61 -5.74
CA THR A 132 -9.18 9.29 -5.00
C THR A 132 -9.27 9.12 -3.48
N ARG A 133 -10.50 9.08 -2.93
CA ARG A 133 -10.73 8.75 -1.51
C ARG A 133 -10.40 7.30 -1.19
N ASP A 134 -10.83 6.38 -2.05
CA ASP A 134 -10.53 4.96 -1.91
C ASP A 134 -9.02 4.71 -1.94
N LEU A 135 -8.30 5.40 -2.82
CA LEU A 135 -6.85 5.34 -2.90
C LEU A 135 -6.16 5.85 -1.61
N ASP A 136 -6.57 6.98 -1.03
CA ASP A 136 -5.99 7.50 0.22
C ASP A 136 -6.35 6.63 1.44
N ASN A 137 -7.60 6.17 1.53
CA ASN A 137 -8.06 5.33 2.63
C ASN A 137 -7.38 3.96 2.59
N ALA A 138 -7.38 3.29 1.45
CA ALA A 138 -6.78 1.96 1.32
C ALA A 138 -5.26 1.98 1.49
N SER A 139 -4.58 3.04 1.05
CA SER A 139 -3.14 3.18 1.26
C SER A 139 -2.78 3.49 2.72
N ARG A 140 -3.69 4.14 3.47
CA ARG A 140 -3.57 4.30 4.93
C ARG A 140 -3.80 2.97 5.64
N ASP A 141 -4.82 2.21 5.24
CA ASP A 141 -5.11 0.90 5.79
C ASP A 141 -3.95 -0.08 5.57
N ALA A 142 -3.35 -0.08 4.37
CA ALA A 142 -2.16 -0.87 4.09
C ALA A 142 -0.96 -0.48 4.98
N LEU A 143 -0.77 0.82 5.22
CA LEU A 143 0.29 1.29 6.12
C LEU A 143 0.04 0.82 7.56
N ASP A 144 -1.18 0.94 8.05
CA ASP A 144 -1.58 0.49 9.38
C ASP A 144 -1.27 -0.99 9.60
N VAL A 145 -1.54 -1.83 8.60
CA VAL A 145 -1.24 -3.27 8.63
C VAL A 145 0.27 -3.51 8.68
N ILE A 146 1.02 -2.87 7.77
CA ILE A 146 2.48 -3.02 7.72
C ILE A 146 3.09 -2.57 9.05
N ASP A 147 2.75 -1.38 9.54
CA ASP A 147 3.29 -0.83 10.78
C ASP A 147 2.95 -1.69 12.00
N ALA A 148 1.72 -2.20 12.11
CA ALA A 148 1.33 -3.02 13.26
C ALA A 148 2.08 -4.36 13.33
N LEU A 149 2.38 -4.94 12.16
CA LEU A 149 3.00 -6.27 12.07
C LEU A 149 4.51 -6.23 11.88
N THR A 150 5.11 -5.05 11.77
CA THR A 150 6.57 -4.88 11.59
C THR A 150 7.20 -3.92 12.58
N ALA A 151 6.42 -3.32 13.48
CA ALA A 151 6.94 -2.46 14.53
C ALA A 151 7.97 -3.20 15.40
N SER A 152 9.13 -2.59 15.57
CA SER A 152 10.08 -2.90 16.64
C SER A 152 9.49 -2.39 17.96
N GLN A 153 9.75 -3.08 19.07
CA GLN A 153 9.21 -2.77 20.41
C GLN A 153 9.50 -1.35 20.96
N GLU A 154 10.19 -0.47 20.24
CA GLU A 154 10.75 0.79 20.76
C GLU A 154 9.73 1.89 21.11
N ARG A 155 8.42 1.60 21.13
CA ARG A 155 7.38 2.58 21.50
C ARG A 155 6.68 2.32 22.84
N ASP A 156 7.21 1.43 23.66
CA ASP A 156 6.82 1.31 25.06
C ASP A 156 7.98 1.81 25.94
N GLY A 157 8.16 3.14 25.94
CA GLY A 157 8.96 3.91 26.89
C GLY A 157 8.08 4.86 27.68
#